data_AF-A0A7R9LQ57-F1
#
_entry.id   AF-A0A7R9LQ57-F1
#
_cell.length_a   1.000
_cell.length_b   1.000
_cell.length_c   1.000
_cell.angle_alpha   90.00
_cell.angle_beta   90.00
_cell.angle_gamma   90.00
#
_symmetry.space_group_name_H-M   'P 1'
#
loop_
_entity.id
_entity.type
_entity.pdbx_description
1 polymer ?
#
loop_
_entity_poly.entity_id
_entity_poly.type
_entity_poly.pdbx_seq_one_letter_code
_entity_poly.pdbx_strand_id
1 'polypeptide(L)'
;MYELWVTVRTVLYLRFRSVLKWFLRKTTKLCELQRLCYANNVGAKRTKGVEYSICMSQSQVLRKINVELSRLAEQQLLTNKWILFEKAIDATATDKRIDTKVHIEFVF
;
A
#
# COMPACT_ATOMS: atom_id res chain seq x y z
N MET A 1 7.28 -20.94 27.25
CA MET A 1 5.82 -20.91 26.95
C MET A 1 5.38 -19.58 26.35
N TYR A 2 5.69 -18.42 26.95
CA TYR A 2 5.28 -17.10 26.42
C TYR A 2 5.73 -16.85 24.96
N GLU A 3 6.98 -17.14 24.64
CA GLU A 3 7.53 -16.99 23.28
C GLU A 3 6.75 -17.79 22.22
N LEU A 4 6.33 -19.02 22.54
CA LEU A 4 5.53 -19.90 21.67
C LEU A 4 4.15 -19.30 21.41
N TRP A 5 3.49 -18.75 22.42
CA TRP A 5 2.18 -18.10 22.26
C TRP A 5 2.27 -16.85 21.39
N VAL A 6 3.34 -16.05 21.51
CA VAL A 6 3.57 -14.86 20.69
C VAL A 6 3.83 -15.24 19.23
N THR A 7 4.64 -16.26 18.97
CA THR A 7 4.90 -16.74 17.60
C THR A 7 3.64 -17.30 16.96
N VAL A 8 2.91 -18.17 17.66
CA VAL A 8 1.66 -18.78 17.14
C VAL A 8 0.63 -17.69 16.81
N ARG A 9 0.42 -16.71 17.70
CA ARG A 9 -0.48 -15.57 17.46
C ARG A 9 -0.07 -14.77 16.22
N THR A 10 1.23 -14.49 16.07
CA THR A 10 1.76 -13.70 14.95
C THR A 10 1.57 -14.43 13.62
N VAL A 11 1.90 -15.72 13.56
CA VAL A 11 1.73 -16.55 12.36
C VAL A 11 0.26 -16.64 11.96
N LEU A 12 -0.63 -16.89 12.94
CA LEU A 12 -2.07 -16.96 12.70
C LEU A 12 -2.60 -15.64 12.13
N TYR A 13 -2.20 -14.51 12.70
CA TYR A 13 -2.58 -13.18 12.24
C TYR A 13 -2.11 -12.91 10.80
N LEU A 14 -0.86 -13.21 10.47
CA LEU A 14 -0.31 -13.02 9.12
C LEU A 14 -1.03 -13.89 8.08
N ARG A 15 -1.37 -15.14 8.45
CA ARG A 15 -2.13 -16.04 7.59
C ARG A 15 -3.54 -15.53 7.36
N PHE A 16 -4.24 -15.13 8.41
CA PHE A 16 -5.59 -14.59 8.33
C PHE A 16 -5.63 -13.33 7.46
N ARG A 17 -4.67 -12.40 7.65
CA ARG A 17 -4.54 -11.18 6.81
C ARG A 17 -4.40 -11.53 5.33
N SER A 18 -3.62 -12.55 5.00
CA SER A 18 -3.42 -12.98 3.61
C SER A 18 -4.69 -13.54 2.98
N VAL A 19 -5.44 -14.35 3.74
CA VAL A 19 -6.74 -14.90 3.31
C VAL A 19 -7.78 -13.78 3.12
N LEU A 20 -7.91 -12.88 4.09
CA LEU A 20 -8.84 -11.75 4.01
C LEU A 20 -8.50 -10.83 2.83
N LYS A 21 -7.21 -10.57 2.60
CA LYS A 21 -6.73 -9.78 1.46
C LYS A 21 -7.10 -10.44 0.13
N TRP A 22 -6.92 -11.75 0.03
CA TRP A 22 -7.31 -12.52 -1.16
C TRP A 22 -8.82 -12.50 -1.37
N PHE A 23 -9.60 -12.75 -0.31
CA PHE A 23 -11.06 -12.74 -0.35
C PHE A 23 -11.59 -11.38 -0.82
N LEU A 24 -11.14 -10.29 -0.19
CA LEU A 24 -11.53 -8.94 -0.56
C LEU A 24 -11.13 -8.60 -1.99
N ARG A 25 -9.97 -9.07 -2.48
CA ARG A 25 -9.57 -8.86 -3.87
C ARG A 25 -10.50 -9.61 -4.85
N LYS A 26 -11.03 -10.77 -4.47
CA LYS A 26 -12.00 -11.50 -5.30
C LYS A 26 -13.37 -10.84 -5.34
N THR A 27 -13.86 -10.35 -4.20
CA THR A 27 -15.17 -9.71 -4.08
C THR A 27 -15.18 -8.27 -4.61
N THR A 28 -14.25 -7.43 -4.16
CA THR A 28 -14.21 -6.00 -4.52
C THR A 28 -13.46 -5.70 -5.81
N LYS A 29 -12.64 -6.65 -6.30
CA LYS A 29 -11.65 -6.44 -7.40
C LYS A 29 -10.56 -5.39 -7.11
N LEU A 30 -10.61 -4.74 -5.95
CA LEU A 30 -9.63 -3.75 -5.53
C LEU A 30 -8.42 -4.39 -4.83
N CYS A 31 -7.27 -3.73 -4.90
CA CYS A 31 -6.15 -4.05 -4.02
C CYS A 31 -6.33 -3.39 -2.63
N GLU A 32 -5.52 -3.81 -1.65
CA GLU A 32 -5.56 -3.27 -0.29
C GLU A 32 -5.30 -1.75 -0.27
N LEU A 33 -4.36 -1.28 -1.10
CA LEU A 33 -4.01 0.13 -1.21
C LEU A 33 -5.19 0.97 -1.74
N GLN A 34 -5.90 0.48 -2.77
CA GLN A 34 -7.11 1.11 -3.30
C GLN A 34 -8.22 1.18 -2.24
N ARG A 35 -8.50 0.06 -1.56
CA ARG A 35 -9.52 0.03 -0.51
C ARG A 35 -9.24 1.05 0.60
N LEU A 36 -7.99 1.22 0.98
CA LEU A 36 -7.61 2.20 1.99
C LEU A 36 -7.79 3.64 1.49
N CYS A 37 -7.38 3.91 0.26
CA CYS A 37 -7.53 5.22 -0.38
C CYS A 37 -9.01 5.61 -0.55
N TYR A 38 -9.89 4.66 -0.82
CA TYR A 38 -11.33 4.91 -0.96
C TYR A 38 -12.07 4.99 0.37
N ALA A 39 -11.64 4.22 1.39
CA ALA A 39 -12.29 4.21 2.69
C ALA A 39 -11.96 5.42 3.57
N ASN A 40 -10.97 6.25 3.22
CA ASN A 40 -10.54 7.38 4.02
C ASN A 40 -10.41 8.65 3.17
N ASN A 41 -10.91 9.76 3.71
CA ASN A 41 -10.68 11.09 3.15
C ASN A 41 -9.19 11.44 3.12
N VAL A 42 -8.83 12.36 2.22
CA VAL A 42 -7.46 12.88 2.11
C VAL A 42 -7.05 13.52 3.44
N GLY A 43 -5.85 13.16 3.92
CA GLY A 43 -5.33 13.65 5.18
C GLY A 43 -4.53 12.59 5.94
N ALA A 44 -4.15 12.92 7.18
CA ALA A 44 -3.19 12.14 7.97
C ALA A 44 -3.58 10.66 8.15
N LYS A 45 -4.87 10.36 8.35
CA LYS A 45 -5.34 8.97 8.52
C LYS A 45 -5.09 8.13 7.27
N ARG A 46 -5.41 8.67 6.09
CA ARG A 46 -5.16 7.99 4.82
C ARG A 46 -3.66 7.83 4.58
N THR A 47 -2.88 8.90 4.77
CA THR A 47 -1.43 8.86 4.56
C THR A 47 -0.75 7.80 5.42
N LYS A 48 -1.01 7.79 6.73
CA LYS A 48 -0.44 6.80 7.67
C LYS A 48 -0.80 5.36 7.28
N GLY A 49 -2.05 5.14 6.86
CA GLY A 49 -2.45 3.81 6.39
C GLY A 49 -1.72 3.41 5.10
N VAL A 50 -1.52 4.35 4.17
CA VAL A 50 -0.86 4.10 2.89
C VAL A 50 0.60 3.74 3.13
N GLU A 51 1.30 4.54 3.94
CA GLU A 51 2.67 4.29 4.38
C GLU A 51 2.80 2.90 5.01
N TYR A 52 1.90 2.58 5.95
CA TYR A 52 1.89 1.25 6.57
C TYR A 52 1.68 0.12 5.55
N SER A 53 0.75 0.29 4.61
CA SER A 53 0.49 -0.72 3.57
C SER A 53 1.68 -0.91 2.62
N ILE A 54 2.39 0.17 2.30
CA ILE A 54 3.61 0.13 1.48
C ILE A 54 4.75 -0.55 2.26
N CYS A 55 4.97 -0.20 3.53
CA CYS A 55 5.98 -0.82 4.38
C CYS A 55 5.75 -2.33 4.55
N MET A 56 4.49 -2.75 4.67
CA MET A 56 4.10 -4.17 4.80
C MET A 56 3.97 -4.90 3.45
N SER A 57 4.18 -4.22 2.32
CA SER A 57 4.06 -4.81 0.99
C SER A 57 5.23 -5.75 0.71
N GLN A 58 4.92 -6.98 0.30
CA GLN A 58 5.92 -7.95 -0.18
C GLN A 58 6.45 -7.62 -1.60
N SER A 59 5.88 -6.62 -2.28
CA SER A 59 6.39 -6.20 -3.59
C SER A 59 7.75 -5.52 -3.45
N GLN A 60 8.74 -6.08 -4.14
CA GLN A 60 10.08 -5.49 -4.24
C GLN A 60 10.05 -4.14 -4.96
N VAL A 61 9.16 -3.96 -5.95
CA VAL A 61 9.01 -2.71 -6.69
C VAL A 61 8.60 -1.58 -5.75
N LEU A 62 7.53 -1.80 -4.97
CA LEU A 62 7.07 -0.80 -4.00
C LEU A 62 8.11 -0.50 -2.93
N ARG A 63 8.84 -1.51 -2.45
CA ARG A 63 9.90 -1.31 -1.45
C ARG A 63 11.03 -0.44 -2.02
N LYS A 64 11.44 -0.68 -3.27
CA LYS A 64 12.46 0.15 -3.95
C LYS A 64 11.98 1.58 -4.14
N ILE A 65 10.74 1.77 -4.60
CA ILE A 65 10.14 3.11 -4.76
C ILE A 65 10.12 3.83 -3.41
N ASN A 66 9.67 3.16 -2.34
CA ASN A 66 9.62 3.76 -1.02
C ASN A 66 11.00 4.19 -0.53
N VAL A 67 12.00 3.31 -0.61
CA VAL A 67 13.39 3.62 -0.20
C VAL A 67 13.95 4.80 -0.99
N GLU A 68 13.78 4.81 -2.31
CA GLU A 68 14.35 5.87 -3.15
C GLU A 68 13.65 7.22 -2.92
N LEU A 69 12.33 7.23 -2.79
CA LEU A 69 11.59 8.46 -2.49
C LEU A 69 11.90 8.99 -1.09
N SER A 70 12.02 8.12 -0.08
CA SER A 70 12.45 8.51 1.27
C SER A 70 13.86 9.12 1.25
N ARG A 71 14.80 8.48 0.55
CA ARG A 71 16.17 8.97 0.42
C ARG A 71 16.23 10.36 -0.25
N LEU A 72 15.44 10.57 -1.30
CA LEU A 72 15.37 11.86 -1.97
C LEU A 72 14.67 12.94 -1.13
N ALA A 73 13.69 12.55 -0.31
CA ALA A 73 13.03 13.44 0.63
C ALA A 73 14.02 13.96 1.69
N GLU A 74 14.81 13.06 2.27
CA GLU A 74 15.84 13.39 3.26
C GLU A 74 16.91 14.35 2.70
N GLN A 75 17.26 14.17 1.43
CA GLN A 75 18.23 15.04 0.74
C GLN A 75 17.62 16.38 0.26
N GLN A 76 16.33 16.62 0.49
CA GLN A 76 15.58 17.78 -0.03
C GLN A 76 15.64 17.91 -1.57
N LEU A 77 15.83 16.78 -2.27
CA LEU A 77 15.98 16.72 -3.74
C LEU A 77 14.69 16.39 -4.48
N LEU A 78 13.55 16.46 -3.81
CA LEU A 78 12.24 16.21 -4.43
C LEU A 78 11.77 17.38 -5.30
N THR A 79 12.33 18.57 -5.10
CA THR A 79 11.96 19.78 -5.84
C THR A 79 12.16 19.56 -7.34
N ASN A 80 11.10 19.76 -8.13
CA ASN A 80 11.07 19.63 -9.60
C ASN A 80 11.26 18.22 -10.18
N LYS A 81 11.10 17.15 -9.38
CA LYS A 81 11.20 15.76 -9.88
C LYS A 81 9.83 15.13 -10.20
N TRP A 82 8.93 15.87 -10.86
CA TRP A 82 7.58 15.40 -11.16
C TRP A 82 7.53 14.12 -12.01
N ILE A 83 8.43 14.01 -12.99
CA ILE A 83 8.60 12.81 -13.82
C ILE A 83 8.91 11.56 -12.97
N LEU A 84 9.63 11.72 -11.85
CA LEU A 84 9.92 10.61 -10.95
C LEU A 84 8.64 10.13 -10.23
N PHE A 85 7.80 11.07 -9.79
CA PHE A 85 6.53 10.73 -9.15
C PHE A 85 5.58 10.04 -10.12
N GLU A 86 5.47 10.52 -11.36
CA GLU A 86 4.68 9.87 -12.40
C GLU A 86 5.14 8.41 -12.62
N LYS A 87 6.46 8.20 -12.77
CA LYS A 87 7.01 6.85 -12.89
C LYS A 87 6.74 5.98 -11.67
N ALA A 88 6.81 6.54 -10.46
CA ALA A 88 6.51 5.82 -9.23
C ALA A 88 5.02 5.44 -9.14
N ILE A 89 4.13 6.33 -9.56
CA ILE A 89 2.68 6.10 -9.62
C ILE A 89 2.38 4.99 -10.65
N ASP A 90 2.93 5.09 -11.85
CA ASP A 90 2.73 4.09 -12.92
C ASP A 90 3.27 2.72 -12.53
N ALA A 91 4.47 2.68 -11.96
CA ALA A 91 5.06 1.44 -11.45
C ALA A 91 4.22 0.84 -10.32
N THR A 92 3.65 1.68 -9.44
CA THR A 92 2.75 1.23 -8.37
C THR A 92 1.44 0.68 -8.94
N ALA A 93 0.83 1.37 -9.90
CA ALA A 93 -0.40 0.94 -10.56
C ALA A 93 -0.19 -0.40 -11.29
N THR A 94 0.94 -0.54 -11.99
CA THR A 94 1.33 -1.76 -12.71
C THR A 94 1.59 -2.92 -11.74
N ASP A 95 2.42 -2.74 -10.71
CA ASP A 95 2.72 -3.77 -9.69
C ASP A 95 1.45 -4.28 -9.00
N LYS A 96 0.57 -3.36 -8.64
CA LYS A 96 -0.68 -3.70 -7.93
C LYS A 96 -1.79 -4.17 -8.85
N ARG A 97 -1.62 -4.05 -10.17
CA ARG A 97 -2.65 -4.29 -11.18
C ARG A 97 -3.90 -3.48 -10.85
N ILE A 98 -3.70 -2.19 -10.59
CA ILE A 98 -4.76 -1.23 -10.33
C ILE A 98 -5.44 -0.96 -11.66
N ASP A 99 -6.75 -1.24 -11.71
CA ASP A 99 -7.59 -0.76 -12.80
C ASP A 99 -8.00 0.68 -12.51
N THR A 100 -7.42 1.63 -13.23
CA THR A 100 -7.72 3.06 -13.12
C THR A 100 -9.06 3.42 -13.75
N LYS A 101 -9.73 2.50 -14.46
CA LYS A 101 -11.09 2.73 -14.99
C LYS A 101 -12.16 2.40 -13.96
N VAL A 102 -11.82 1.59 -12.96
CA VAL A 102 -12.67 1.29 -11.80
C VAL A 102 -12.48 2.39 -10.75
N HIS A 103 -12.70 3.65 -11.15
CA HIS A 103 -12.93 4.72 -10.18
C HIS A 103 -14.43 4.75 -9.89
N ILE A 104 -14.81 4.06 -8.82
CA ILE A 104 -16.10 4.32 -8.18
C ILE A 104 -15.96 5.75 -7.65
N GLU A 105 -16.75 6.69 -8.16
CA GLU A 105 -16.95 8.00 -7.56
C GLU A 105 -17.50 7.75 -6.14
N PHE A 106 -16.62 7.67 -5.16
CA PHE A 106 -17.00 7.69 -3.75
C PHE A 106 -17.33 9.14 -3.39
N VAL A 107 -18.49 9.60 -3.85
CA VAL A 107 -19.22 10.72 -3.25
C VAL A 107 -20.10 10.11 -2.17
N PHE A 108 -19.69 10.25 -0.91
CA PHE A 108 -20.57 10.15 0.24
C PHE A 108 -20.29 11.36 1.14
#